data_AF-A0A1X0Y051-F1
#
_entry.id   AF-A0A1X0Y051-F1
#
_cell.length_a   1.000
_cell.length_b   1.000
_cell.length_c   1.000
_cell.angle_alpha   90.00
_cell.angle_beta   90.00
_cell.angle_gamma   90.00
#
_symmetry.space_group_name_H-M   'P 1'
#
loop_
_entity.id
_entity.type
_entity.pdbx_description
1 polymer ?
#
loop_
_entity_poly.entity_id
_entity_poly.type
_entity_poly.pdbx_seq_one_letter_code
_entity_poly.pdbx_strand_id
1 'polypeptide(L)'
;MVRILLTLFIVLAAGAPAWAVTFNHSEHDGYTEDVSCTTCHVEGAQSIVPAKKVCEQCHDADFAKGVDYPSLASHGPLWAFQHRAQAKGSAINCSQCHEQDFCFECHTNAGRADEQGSFGNNLANVHRSDFQVSHPIAARTDPQLCSSCHETSFCADCHNTFNRADLAFKSHRRAWSDLKVSPSGPEHRFYDQSQCQSCHPNSVLPSHDWSGSHAREARKNLATCQACHPEGDICLKCHSARAGLRVNPHPADWGDIKGRLDRASSGKTCRRCH
;
A
#
# COMPACT_ATOMS: atom_id res chain seq x y z
N MET A 1 -37.57 79.00 -42.87
CA MET A 1 -36.73 78.74 -41.68
C MET A 1 -36.94 77.30 -41.22
N VAL A 2 -36.16 76.33 -41.72
CA VAL A 2 -36.12 74.98 -41.12
C VAL A 2 -34.67 74.53 -41.11
N ARG A 3 -34.26 74.03 -39.94
CA ARG A 3 -32.90 74.00 -39.41
C ARG A 3 -32.10 72.82 -39.96
N ILE A 4 -30.85 73.12 -40.32
CA ILE A 4 -29.77 72.16 -40.55
C ILE A 4 -29.51 71.42 -39.24
N LEU A 5 -29.72 70.10 -39.20
CA LEU A 5 -29.31 69.24 -38.09
C LEU A 5 -28.12 68.39 -38.57
N LEU A 6 -26.93 68.90 -38.27
CA LEU A 6 -25.67 68.15 -38.29
C LEU A 6 -25.70 67.11 -37.17
N THR A 7 -26.00 65.86 -37.50
CA THR A 7 -25.79 64.74 -36.59
C THR A 7 -24.32 64.34 -36.62
N LEU A 8 -23.57 64.79 -35.61
CA LEU A 8 -22.22 64.35 -35.31
C LEU A 8 -22.28 62.86 -34.92
N PHE A 9 -21.83 61.97 -35.83
CA PHE A 9 -21.57 60.57 -35.50
C PHE A 9 -20.27 60.53 -34.69
N ILE A 10 -20.37 60.56 -33.37
CA ILE A 10 -19.25 60.23 -32.48
C ILE A 10 -19.05 58.71 -32.61
N VAL A 11 -18.07 58.31 -33.43
CA VAL A 11 -17.53 56.97 -33.43
C VAL A 11 -16.82 56.80 -32.08
N LEU A 12 -17.51 56.24 -31.10
CA LEU A 12 -16.83 55.60 -29.97
C LEU A 12 -16.05 54.44 -30.57
N ALA A 13 -14.74 54.63 -30.75
CA ALA A 13 -13.80 53.53 -30.86
C ALA A 13 -13.86 52.76 -29.53
N ALA A 14 -14.74 51.76 -29.47
CA ALA A 14 -14.65 50.72 -28.48
C ALA A 14 -13.32 50.00 -28.75
N GLY A 15 -12.27 50.42 -28.03
CA GLY A 15 -11.02 49.69 -27.98
C GLY A 15 -11.38 48.25 -27.63
N ALA A 16 -11.08 47.33 -28.54
CA ALA A 16 -11.25 45.91 -28.28
C ALA A 16 -10.58 45.61 -26.94
N PRO A 17 -11.25 44.89 -26.01
CA PRO A 17 -10.59 44.48 -24.79
C PRO A 17 -9.30 43.77 -25.18
N ALA A 18 -8.16 44.27 -24.74
CA ALA A 18 -6.89 43.59 -24.89
C ALA A 18 -7.00 42.29 -24.10
N TRP A 19 -7.41 41.22 -24.77
CA TRP A 19 -7.43 39.90 -24.17
C TRP A 19 -5.96 39.55 -23.94
N ALA A 20 -5.58 39.44 -22.66
CA ALA A 20 -4.28 38.93 -22.29
C ALA A 20 -4.09 37.60 -23.01
N VAL A 21 -3.04 37.50 -23.82
CA VAL A 21 -2.70 36.25 -24.51
C VAL A 21 -2.28 35.27 -23.42
N THR A 22 -2.90 34.09 -23.37
CA THR A 22 -2.50 33.04 -22.43
C THR A 22 -1.27 32.31 -22.98
N PHE A 23 -0.25 32.12 -22.14
CA PHE A 23 0.96 31.39 -22.52
C PHE A 23 0.64 29.95 -22.98
N ASN A 24 1.27 29.52 -24.07
CA ASN A 24 1.08 28.18 -24.66
C ASN A 24 2.43 27.45 -24.84
N HIS A 25 2.60 26.34 -24.12
CA HIS A 25 3.79 25.49 -24.21
C HIS A 25 3.98 24.90 -25.62
N SER A 26 2.92 24.42 -26.27
CA SER A 26 3.05 23.73 -27.57
C SER A 26 3.56 24.63 -28.69
N GLU A 27 3.27 25.94 -28.60
CA GLU A 27 3.82 26.92 -29.54
C GLU A 27 5.31 27.12 -29.29
N HIS A 28 5.73 27.25 -28.02
CA HIS A 28 7.13 27.49 -27.67
C HIS A 28 8.02 26.26 -27.90
N ASP A 29 7.48 25.06 -27.73
CA ASP A 29 8.17 23.80 -28.04
C ASP A 29 8.47 23.67 -29.56
N GLY A 30 7.73 24.37 -30.42
CA GLY A 30 7.82 24.27 -31.88
C GLY A 30 8.69 25.34 -32.58
N TYR A 31 9.00 26.46 -31.93
CA TYR A 31 9.74 27.57 -32.56
C TYR A 31 11.27 27.45 -32.45
N THR A 32 11.77 26.49 -31.68
CA THR A 32 13.19 26.29 -31.42
C THR A 32 13.47 24.81 -31.28
N GLU A 33 14.29 24.25 -32.17
CA GLU A 33 14.51 22.80 -32.28
C GLU A 33 15.10 22.12 -31.03
N ASP A 34 15.51 22.87 -29.98
CA ASP A 34 16.14 22.31 -28.77
C ASP A 34 16.03 23.25 -27.53
N VAL A 35 14.89 23.91 -27.31
CA VAL A 35 14.71 24.65 -26.04
C VAL A 35 14.40 23.66 -24.93
N SER A 36 15.44 23.31 -24.16
CA SER A 36 15.30 22.64 -22.88
C SER A 36 14.32 23.39 -21.98
N CYS A 37 13.53 22.65 -21.18
CA CYS A 37 12.62 23.20 -20.17
C CYS A 37 13.33 24.20 -19.26
N THR A 38 14.62 23.99 -19.00
CA THR A 38 15.47 24.83 -18.12
C THR A 38 15.76 26.22 -18.68
N THR A 39 15.51 26.46 -19.96
CA THR A 39 15.60 27.79 -20.59
C THR A 39 14.59 28.75 -19.96
N CYS A 40 13.40 28.23 -19.68
CA CYS A 40 12.31 28.97 -19.06
C CYS A 40 12.22 28.70 -17.55
N HIS A 41 12.32 27.43 -17.16
CA HIS A 41 12.23 26.96 -15.77
C HIS A 41 13.63 26.82 -15.15
N VAL A 42 14.20 27.96 -14.77
CA VAL A 42 15.56 28.03 -14.22
C VAL A 42 15.70 27.34 -12.85
N GLU A 43 16.85 26.72 -12.62
CA GLU A 43 17.16 26.03 -11.36
C GLU A 43 17.13 27.00 -10.17
N GLY A 44 16.57 26.54 -9.04
CA GLY A 44 16.45 27.35 -7.82
C GLY A 44 15.29 28.35 -7.80
N ALA A 45 14.45 28.40 -8.84
CA ALA A 45 13.23 29.20 -8.84
C ALA A 45 12.22 28.68 -7.80
N GLN A 46 11.62 29.58 -7.02
CA GLN A 46 10.61 29.24 -6.00
C GLN A 46 9.21 28.98 -6.60
N SER A 47 9.03 29.25 -7.89
CA SER A 47 7.77 29.14 -8.61
C SER A 47 8.01 28.43 -9.93
N ILE A 48 7.09 27.53 -10.29
CA ILE A 48 7.09 26.92 -11.62
C ILE A 48 6.78 27.93 -12.72
N VAL A 49 6.01 28.99 -12.41
CA VAL A 49 5.82 30.12 -13.33
C VAL A 49 7.13 30.91 -13.41
N PRO A 50 7.77 30.99 -14.59
CA PRO A 50 9.00 31.74 -14.76
C PRO A 50 8.83 33.22 -14.45
N ALA A 51 9.91 33.89 -14.03
CA ALA A 51 9.91 35.34 -13.97
C ALA A 51 9.75 35.92 -15.38
N LYS A 52 8.92 36.95 -15.54
CA LYS A 52 8.67 37.61 -16.84
C LYS A 52 9.94 38.05 -17.57
N LYS A 53 10.99 38.37 -16.80
CA LYS A 53 12.33 38.69 -17.30
C LYS A 53 12.97 37.58 -18.17
N VAL A 54 12.59 36.32 -17.97
CA VAL A 54 13.06 35.22 -18.81
C VAL A 54 12.47 35.34 -20.23
N CYS A 55 11.19 35.72 -20.32
CA CYS A 55 10.51 35.95 -21.59
C CYS A 55 11.09 37.15 -22.36
N GLU A 56 11.62 38.14 -21.62
CA GLU A 56 12.25 39.34 -22.18
C GLU A 56 13.52 39.07 -23.01
N GLN A 57 14.05 37.83 -22.95
CA GLN A 57 15.18 37.42 -23.80
C GLN A 57 14.80 37.31 -25.27
N CYS A 58 13.51 37.08 -25.57
CA CYS A 58 12.99 36.93 -26.92
C CYS A 58 11.80 37.85 -27.23
N HIS A 59 11.05 38.27 -26.21
CA HIS A 59 9.91 39.17 -26.32
C HIS A 59 10.19 40.55 -25.71
N ASP A 60 9.47 41.58 -26.13
CA ASP A 60 9.54 42.87 -25.46
C ASP A 60 8.86 42.85 -24.08
N ALA A 61 9.29 43.76 -23.21
CA ALA A 61 8.83 43.80 -21.82
C ALA A 61 7.34 44.16 -21.69
N ASP A 62 6.75 44.85 -22.65
CA ASP A 62 5.34 45.24 -22.60
C ASP A 62 4.44 44.07 -23.05
N PHE A 63 4.87 43.31 -24.05
CA PHE A 63 4.26 42.03 -24.41
C PHE A 63 4.32 41.02 -23.25
N ALA A 64 5.51 40.77 -22.70
CA ALA A 64 5.68 39.81 -21.60
C ALA A 64 4.87 40.20 -20.34
N LYS A 65 4.62 41.50 -20.12
CA LYS A 65 3.74 41.96 -19.03
C LYS A 65 2.27 41.62 -19.28
N GLY A 66 1.81 41.71 -20.53
CA GLY A 66 0.42 41.50 -20.94
C GLY A 66 0.00 40.06 -21.13
N VAL A 67 0.93 39.10 -21.05
CA VAL A 67 0.64 37.66 -21.13
C VAL A 67 0.12 37.13 -19.80
N ASP A 68 -0.90 36.28 -19.87
CA ASP A 68 -1.40 35.49 -18.75
C ASP A 68 -0.62 34.17 -18.64
N TYR A 69 -0.13 33.86 -17.44
CA TYR A 69 0.70 32.70 -17.16
C TYR A 69 -0.04 31.78 -16.19
N PRO A 70 -0.88 30.86 -16.70
CA PRO A 70 -1.68 29.99 -15.85
C PRO A 70 -0.76 29.09 -15.03
N SER A 71 -0.99 29.06 -13.73
CA SER A 71 -0.28 28.18 -12.80
C SER A 71 -1.21 27.07 -12.34
N LEU A 72 -0.69 25.84 -12.33
CA LEU A 72 -1.37 24.73 -11.66
C LEU A 72 -1.19 24.89 -10.15
N ALA A 73 -2.29 25.16 -9.44
CA ALA A 73 -2.34 25.20 -7.98
C ALA A 73 -2.26 23.79 -7.36
N SER A 74 -1.28 22.98 -7.77
CA SER A 74 -1.03 21.65 -7.23
C SER A 74 0.06 21.67 -6.14
N HIS A 75 1.06 22.55 -6.22
CA HIS A 75 2.27 22.47 -5.38
C HIS A 75 2.22 23.29 -4.07
N GLY A 76 1.10 23.22 -3.35
CA GLY A 76 0.95 23.89 -2.05
C GLY A 76 1.62 23.15 -0.88
N PRO A 77 1.72 23.76 0.32
CA PRO A 77 2.30 23.13 1.51
C PRO A 77 1.67 21.79 1.94
N LEU A 78 0.44 21.53 1.49
CA LEU A 78 -0.28 20.27 1.76
C LEU A 78 -0.19 19.25 0.62
N TRP A 79 0.60 19.51 -0.43
CA TRP A 79 0.74 18.67 -1.62
C TRP A 79 0.96 17.19 -1.28
N ALA A 80 1.88 16.89 -0.36
CA ALA A 80 2.19 15.53 0.07
C ALA A 80 0.95 14.75 0.58
N PHE A 81 -0.05 15.42 1.13
CA PHE A 81 -1.25 14.78 1.69
C PHE A 81 -2.44 14.73 0.72
N GLN A 82 -2.51 15.67 -0.22
CA GLN A 82 -3.69 15.80 -1.08
C GLN A 82 -3.50 15.27 -2.50
N HIS A 83 -2.26 15.18 -3.01
CA HIS A 83 -1.98 14.88 -4.43
C HIS A 83 -2.54 13.55 -4.94
N ARG A 84 -2.87 12.61 -4.05
CA ARG A 84 -3.52 11.33 -4.41
C ARG A 84 -4.79 11.53 -5.22
N ALA A 85 -5.63 12.50 -4.85
CA ALA A 85 -6.89 12.74 -5.55
C ALA A 85 -6.66 13.26 -6.98
N GLN A 86 -5.67 14.15 -7.13
CA GLN A 86 -5.24 14.70 -8.42
C GLN A 86 -4.60 13.63 -9.31
N ALA A 87 -3.72 12.80 -8.74
CA ALA A 87 -3.06 11.70 -9.44
C ALA A 87 -4.05 10.64 -9.92
N LYS A 88 -5.05 10.28 -9.11
CA LYS A 88 -6.09 9.31 -9.48
C LYS A 88 -7.12 9.89 -10.47
N GLY A 89 -7.41 11.18 -10.35
CA GLY A 89 -8.46 11.84 -11.13
C GLY A 89 -8.02 12.28 -12.54
N SER A 90 -6.76 12.07 -12.92
CA SER A 90 -6.16 12.58 -14.17
C SER A 90 -6.42 14.07 -14.40
N ALA A 91 -6.62 14.84 -13.32
CA ALA A 91 -6.95 16.26 -13.39
C ALA A 91 -5.76 17.10 -13.88
N ILE A 92 -4.55 16.56 -13.76
CA ILE A 92 -3.29 17.16 -14.20
C ILE A 92 -2.47 16.06 -14.86
N ASN A 93 -1.91 16.33 -16.05
CA ASN A 93 -0.99 15.41 -16.70
C ASN A 93 0.43 15.64 -16.18
N CYS A 94 0.76 15.02 -15.05
CA CYS A 94 2.05 15.21 -14.37
C CYS A 94 3.25 14.90 -15.27
N SER A 95 3.12 13.96 -16.21
CA SER A 95 4.22 13.55 -17.10
C SER A 95 4.59 14.59 -18.16
N GLN A 96 3.82 15.68 -18.28
CA GLN A 96 4.24 16.83 -19.09
C GLN A 96 5.36 17.64 -18.46
N CYS A 97 5.51 17.56 -17.13
CA CYS A 97 6.52 18.35 -16.40
C CYS A 97 7.48 17.49 -15.56
N HIS A 98 7.06 16.29 -15.17
CA HIS A 98 7.81 15.43 -14.27
C HIS A 98 8.09 14.08 -14.91
N GLU A 99 9.31 13.58 -14.75
CA GLU A 99 9.65 12.20 -15.06
C GLU A 99 9.06 11.25 -14.01
N GLN A 100 8.91 9.98 -14.38
CA GLN A 100 8.37 8.94 -13.50
C GLN A 100 9.19 8.78 -12.22
N ASP A 101 10.50 9.01 -12.28
CA ASP A 101 11.43 8.93 -11.15
C ASP A 101 11.12 9.95 -10.04
N PHE A 102 10.53 11.10 -10.37
CA PHE A 102 10.08 12.09 -9.38
C PHE A 102 9.02 11.52 -8.44
N CYS A 103 8.07 10.74 -8.98
CA CYS A 103 7.09 10.03 -8.16
C CYS A 103 7.82 9.08 -7.21
N PHE A 104 8.87 8.42 -7.73
CA PHE A 104 9.63 7.47 -6.97
C PHE A 104 10.52 8.13 -5.92
N GLU A 105 10.98 9.36 -6.00
CA GLU A 105 11.76 9.96 -4.89
C GLU A 105 11.08 9.85 -3.51
N CYS A 106 9.75 10.00 -3.48
CA CYS A 106 8.95 9.80 -2.27
C CYS A 106 8.31 8.40 -2.17
N HIS A 107 7.95 7.78 -3.30
CA HIS A 107 7.36 6.45 -3.35
C HIS A 107 8.38 5.29 -3.44
N THR A 108 9.69 5.57 -3.47
CA THR A 108 10.82 4.59 -3.59
C THR A 108 11.02 3.78 -2.34
N ASN A 109 10.65 4.33 -1.17
CA ASN A 109 10.67 3.54 0.07
C ASN A 109 9.61 2.43 0.08
N ALA A 110 8.87 2.24 -1.02
CA ALA A 110 8.18 1.01 -1.33
C ALA A 110 9.08 -0.23 -1.31
N GLY A 111 10.41 -0.08 -1.50
CA GLY A 111 11.28 -1.21 -1.80
C GLY A 111 11.06 -1.74 -3.21
N ARG A 112 12.11 -2.26 -3.85
CA ARG A 112 11.93 -3.13 -5.02
C ARG A 112 11.13 -4.36 -4.55
N ALA A 113 10.42 -5.03 -5.47
CA ALA A 113 9.50 -6.13 -5.15
C ALA A 113 10.14 -7.27 -4.31
N ASP A 114 11.47 -7.34 -4.34
CA ASP A 114 12.37 -8.28 -3.68
C ASP A 114 13.13 -7.71 -2.46
N GLU A 115 13.05 -6.41 -2.20
CA GLU A 115 13.85 -5.75 -1.17
C GLU A 115 12.97 -4.96 -0.21
N GLN A 116 13.02 -5.36 1.06
CA GLN A 116 12.54 -4.52 2.16
C GLN A 116 13.21 -3.14 2.07
N GLY A 117 12.46 -2.11 1.68
CA GLY A 117 12.91 -0.73 1.81
C GLY A 117 13.33 -0.43 3.26
N SER A 118 14.35 0.41 3.45
CA SER A 118 14.85 0.78 4.78
C SER A 118 13.72 1.16 5.75
N PHE A 119 13.82 0.72 7.01
CA PHE A 119 12.87 1.08 8.05
C PHE A 119 12.80 2.61 8.18
N GLY A 120 11.73 3.21 7.68
CA GLY A 120 11.50 4.64 7.70
C GLY A 120 10.04 4.94 7.98
N ASN A 121 9.78 6.12 8.56
CA ASN A 121 8.44 6.60 8.92
C ASN A 121 7.63 7.09 7.69
N ASN A 122 7.80 6.47 6.52
CA ASN A 122 7.09 6.88 5.31
C ASN A 122 5.76 6.14 5.19
N LEU A 123 4.66 6.88 5.32
CA LEU A 123 3.28 6.41 5.20
C LEU A 123 2.91 5.90 3.78
N ALA A 124 3.78 6.12 2.78
CA ALA A 124 3.52 5.83 1.36
C ALA A 124 4.18 4.53 0.84
N ASN A 125 4.68 3.66 1.72
CA ASN A 125 5.30 2.39 1.31
C ASN A 125 4.23 1.38 0.82
N VAL A 126 4.28 1.02 -0.48
CA VAL A 126 3.37 0.04 -1.09
C VAL A 126 3.83 -1.42 -0.94
N HIS A 127 5.14 -1.70 -0.73
CA HIS A 127 5.63 -3.01 -0.29
C HIS A 127 6.20 -2.93 1.13
N ARG A 128 5.27 -3.04 2.08
CA ARG A 128 5.57 -3.07 3.51
C ARG A 128 6.32 -4.37 3.87
N SER A 129 7.08 -4.35 4.97
CA SER A 129 7.74 -5.54 5.53
C SER A 129 6.82 -6.68 5.92
N ASP A 130 5.55 -6.35 6.11
CA ASP A 130 4.48 -7.27 6.41
C ASP A 130 3.59 -7.52 5.17
N PHE A 131 4.09 -7.33 3.95
CA PHE A 131 3.30 -7.55 2.73
C PHE A 131 2.65 -8.94 2.74
N GLN A 132 3.37 -9.99 3.12
CA GLN A 132 2.81 -11.34 3.31
C GLN A 132 1.59 -11.42 4.25
N VAL A 133 1.48 -10.52 5.24
CA VAL A 133 0.37 -10.45 6.21
C VAL A 133 -0.82 -9.70 5.62
N SER A 134 -0.57 -8.62 4.87
CA SER A 134 -1.63 -7.75 4.33
C SER A 134 -2.06 -8.08 2.89
N HIS A 135 -1.21 -8.80 2.16
CA HIS A 135 -1.42 -9.27 0.79
C HIS A 135 -2.73 -10.05 0.61
N PRO A 136 -3.12 -11.01 1.46
CA PRO A 136 -4.35 -11.77 1.26
C PRO A 136 -5.62 -10.91 1.30
N ILE A 137 -5.57 -9.76 2.01
CA ILE A 137 -6.66 -8.80 2.09
C ILE A 137 -6.62 -7.89 0.87
N ALA A 138 -5.45 -7.36 0.50
CA ALA A 138 -5.26 -6.51 -0.67
C ALA A 138 -5.63 -7.23 -1.97
N ALA A 139 -5.14 -8.46 -2.17
CA ALA A 139 -5.41 -9.29 -3.35
C ALA A 139 -6.89 -9.68 -3.50
N ARG A 140 -7.66 -9.73 -2.41
CA ARG A 140 -9.11 -9.99 -2.44
C ARG A 140 -9.94 -8.73 -2.66
N THR A 141 -9.41 -7.57 -2.29
CA THR A 141 -10.14 -6.30 -2.35
C THR A 141 -9.99 -5.64 -3.71
N ASP A 142 -8.76 -5.54 -4.21
CA ASP A 142 -8.47 -4.92 -5.50
C ASP A 142 -7.17 -5.48 -6.12
N PRO A 143 -7.23 -6.67 -6.75
CA PRO A 143 -6.06 -7.26 -7.39
C PRO A 143 -5.57 -6.49 -8.62
N GLN A 144 -6.43 -5.67 -9.25
CA GLN A 144 -6.07 -4.90 -10.45
C GLN A 144 -5.06 -3.78 -10.14
N LEU A 145 -5.04 -3.29 -8.90
CA LEU A 145 -4.03 -2.34 -8.42
C LEU A 145 -2.60 -2.90 -8.49
N CYS A 146 -2.44 -4.23 -8.40
CA CYS A 146 -1.12 -4.84 -8.52
C CYS A 146 -0.70 -4.94 -9.98
N SER A 147 -1.65 -5.25 -10.87
CA SER A 147 -1.44 -5.40 -12.31
C SER A 147 -1.09 -4.10 -13.04
N SER A 148 -1.26 -2.94 -12.39
CA SER A 148 -0.78 -1.67 -12.94
C SER A 148 0.75 -1.56 -12.96
N CYS A 149 1.45 -2.41 -12.19
CA CYS A 149 2.91 -2.41 -12.08
C CYS A 149 3.55 -3.80 -12.21
N HIS A 150 2.84 -4.86 -11.84
CA HIS A 150 3.35 -6.23 -11.80
C HIS A 150 2.70 -7.12 -12.86
N GLU A 151 3.49 -7.98 -13.49
CA GLU A 151 3.00 -9.02 -14.38
C GLU A 151 2.35 -10.19 -13.61
N THR A 152 1.41 -10.89 -14.26
CA THR A 152 0.68 -12.02 -13.66
C THR A 152 1.59 -13.19 -13.29
N SER A 153 2.74 -13.32 -13.95
CA SER A 153 3.79 -14.32 -13.68
C SER A 153 4.29 -14.23 -12.24
N PHE A 154 4.44 -13.02 -11.69
CA PHE A 154 4.88 -12.81 -10.30
C PHE A 154 3.98 -13.51 -9.28
N CYS A 155 2.65 -13.43 -9.49
CA CYS A 155 1.68 -14.13 -8.66
C CYS A 155 1.90 -15.65 -8.73
N ALA A 156 2.09 -16.18 -9.93
CA ALA A 156 2.30 -17.61 -10.13
C ALA A 156 3.61 -18.09 -9.51
N ASP A 157 4.72 -17.38 -9.74
CA ASP A 157 6.05 -17.78 -9.28
C ASP A 157 6.16 -17.80 -7.74
N CYS A 158 5.64 -16.76 -7.09
CA CYS A 158 5.57 -16.70 -5.63
C CYS A 158 4.65 -17.81 -5.09
N HIS A 159 3.42 -17.95 -5.60
CA HIS A 159 2.50 -18.97 -5.12
C HIS A 159 2.96 -20.42 -5.42
N ASN A 160 3.73 -20.62 -6.48
CA ASN A 160 4.36 -21.91 -6.81
C ASN A 160 5.50 -22.22 -5.84
N THR A 161 6.20 -21.19 -5.34
CA THR A 161 7.19 -21.33 -4.25
C THR A 161 6.52 -21.77 -2.93
N PHE A 162 5.25 -21.36 -2.71
CA PHE A 162 4.43 -21.76 -1.56
C PHE A 162 3.42 -22.86 -1.89
N ASN A 163 3.83 -23.87 -2.66
CA ASN A 163 2.97 -25.00 -3.04
C ASN A 163 2.23 -25.55 -1.81
N ARG A 164 0.91 -25.82 -1.93
CA ARG A 164 0.04 -26.18 -0.78
C ARG A 164 0.47 -27.48 -0.09
N ALA A 165 1.19 -28.35 -0.81
CA ALA A 165 1.81 -29.55 -0.27
C ALA A 165 3.02 -29.24 0.65
N ASP A 166 3.61 -28.05 0.51
CA ASP A 166 4.83 -27.59 1.13
C ASP A 166 4.65 -26.36 2.03
N LEU A 167 3.42 -26.05 2.48
CA LEU A 167 3.20 -25.04 3.52
C LEU A 167 4.09 -25.40 4.73
N ALA A 168 5.18 -24.65 4.88
CA ALA A 168 6.46 -25.08 5.44
C ALA A 168 6.47 -25.35 6.95
N PHE A 169 5.30 -25.41 7.58
CA PHE A 169 5.14 -25.57 9.01
C PHE A 169 4.58 -26.95 9.36
N LYS A 170 5.05 -27.52 10.48
CA LYS A 170 4.55 -28.79 11.00
C LYS A 170 3.03 -28.82 11.27
N SER A 171 2.38 -27.66 11.37
CA SER A 171 0.92 -27.55 11.51
C SER A 171 0.15 -27.78 10.20
N HIS A 172 0.80 -27.62 9.04
CA HIS A 172 0.19 -27.81 7.71
C HIS A 172 0.79 -28.99 6.93
N ARG A 173 2.04 -29.38 7.20
CA ARG A 173 2.43 -30.77 6.96
C ARG A 173 1.49 -31.63 7.79
N ARG A 174 1.07 -32.77 7.25
CA ARG A 174 0.29 -33.80 7.95
C ARG A 174 1.01 -34.41 9.18
N ALA A 175 1.99 -33.72 9.76
CA ALA A 175 2.88 -34.19 10.79
C ALA A 175 2.12 -34.85 11.94
N TRP A 176 1.13 -34.20 12.56
CA TRP A 176 0.35 -34.84 13.64
C TRP A 176 -0.37 -36.11 13.15
N SER A 177 -1.12 -36.00 12.06
CA SER A 177 -1.85 -37.09 11.42
C SER A 177 -0.96 -38.26 11.01
N ASP A 178 0.30 -38.00 10.65
CA ASP A 178 1.29 -38.97 10.18
C ASP A 178 2.25 -39.40 11.31
N LEU A 179 2.13 -38.86 12.53
CA LEU A 179 2.86 -39.37 13.69
C LEU A 179 2.34 -40.78 13.99
N LYS A 180 3.24 -41.73 14.20
CA LYS A 180 2.87 -43.08 14.65
C LYS A 180 2.67 -43.11 16.17
N VAL A 181 1.71 -43.89 16.64
CA VAL A 181 1.47 -44.10 18.09
C VAL A 181 2.61 -44.86 18.78
N SER A 182 3.44 -45.58 18.02
CA SER A 182 4.69 -46.23 18.45
C SER A 182 5.59 -46.48 17.21
N PRO A 183 6.86 -46.89 17.36
CA PRO A 183 7.74 -47.17 16.22
C PRO A 183 7.15 -48.15 15.19
N SER A 184 6.30 -49.08 15.65
CA SER A 184 5.60 -50.08 14.84
C SER A 184 4.09 -49.84 14.74
N GLY A 185 3.59 -48.75 15.33
CA GLY A 185 2.17 -48.46 15.43
C GLY A 185 1.61 -47.72 14.21
N PRO A 186 0.28 -47.71 14.04
CA PRO A 186 -0.38 -46.91 13.01
C PRO A 186 -0.28 -45.41 13.29
N GLU A 187 -0.53 -44.62 12.24
CA GLU A 187 -0.50 -43.16 12.29
C GLU A 187 -1.75 -42.59 13.00
N HIS A 188 -1.62 -41.43 13.65
CA HIS A 188 -2.70 -40.81 14.42
C HIS A 188 -3.93 -40.45 13.56
N ARG A 189 -3.79 -40.34 12.23
CA ARG A 189 -4.91 -40.11 11.29
C ARG A 189 -5.97 -41.20 11.28
N PHE A 190 -5.65 -42.39 11.79
CA PHE A 190 -6.58 -43.52 11.86
C PHE A 190 -7.42 -43.53 13.14
N TYR A 191 -7.22 -42.54 14.01
CA TYR A 191 -7.92 -42.42 15.28
C TYR A 191 -8.80 -41.18 15.30
N ASP A 192 -9.96 -41.30 15.93
CA ASP A 192 -10.87 -40.17 16.14
C ASP A 192 -10.62 -39.48 17.49
N GLN A 193 -11.25 -38.32 17.68
CA GLN A 193 -11.05 -37.48 18.86
C GLN A 193 -11.51 -38.14 20.17
N SER A 194 -12.45 -39.08 20.12
CA SER A 194 -12.95 -39.77 21.32
C SER A 194 -11.93 -40.77 21.88
N GLN A 195 -11.06 -41.30 21.01
CA GLN A 195 -10.05 -42.30 21.34
C GLN A 195 -8.77 -41.69 21.91
N CYS A 196 -8.62 -40.37 21.91
CA CYS A 196 -7.40 -39.74 22.43
C CYS A 196 -7.22 -40.01 23.93
N GLN A 197 -8.28 -40.02 24.73
CA GLN A 197 -8.18 -40.17 26.19
C GLN A 197 -7.76 -41.57 26.65
N SER A 198 -7.92 -42.60 25.82
CA SER A 198 -7.50 -43.97 26.18
C SER A 198 -5.99 -44.15 26.16
N CYS A 199 -5.29 -43.39 25.30
CA CYS A 199 -3.83 -43.43 25.17
C CYS A 199 -3.16 -42.23 25.84
N HIS A 200 -3.90 -41.14 26.04
CA HIS A 200 -3.42 -39.88 26.63
C HIS A 200 -4.21 -39.49 27.90
N PRO A 201 -4.12 -40.29 28.97
CA PRO A 201 -4.96 -40.12 30.16
C PRO A 201 -4.68 -38.82 30.94
N ASN A 202 -3.47 -38.25 30.82
CA ASN A 202 -3.08 -37.02 31.52
C ASN A 202 -2.76 -35.85 30.58
N SER A 203 -2.41 -36.14 29.33
CA SER A 203 -2.11 -35.15 28.29
C SER A 203 -1.84 -35.84 26.97
N VAL A 204 -2.24 -35.21 25.86
CA VAL A 204 -1.94 -35.65 24.48
C VAL A 204 -0.48 -35.41 24.05
N LEU A 205 0.40 -35.05 24.99
CA LEU A 205 1.78 -34.67 24.72
C LEU A 205 2.80 -35.66 25.32
N PRO A 206 3.00 -36.86 24.74
CA PRO A 206 4.14 -37.71 25.10
C PRO A 206 5.45 -37.32 24.39
N SER A 207 5.40 -36.69 23.20
CA SER A 207 6.59 -36.15 22.52
C SER A 207 6.41 -34.69 22.12
N HIS A 208 7.45 -33.89 22.38
CA HIS A 208 7.38 -32.42 22.31
C HIS A 208 7.81 -31.83 20.97
N ASP A 209 8.16 -32.64 19.96
CA ASP A 209 8.78 -32.11 18.75
C ASP A 209 7.81 -31.36 17.85
N TRP A 210 6.60 -31.89 17.68
CA TRP A 210 5.53 -31.16 17.00
C TRP A 210 5.00 -30.05 17.90
N SER A 211 4.64 -30.38 19.13
CA SER A 211 3.95 -29.46 20.05
C SER A 211 4.81 -28.27 20.46
N GLY A 212 6.12 -28.46 20.64
CA GLY A 212 7.06 -27.40 20.95
C GLY A 212 7.27 -26.43 19.78
N SER A 213 7.36 -26.93 18.56
CA SER A 213 7.45 -26.07 17.37
C SER A 213 6.11 -25.39 17.05
N HIS A 214 5.00 -26.12 17.13
CA HIS A 214 3.64 -25.59 17.02
C HIS A 214 3.38 -24.46 18.03
N ALA A 215 3.71 -24.67 19.31
CA ALA A 215 3.51 -23.68 20.35
C ALA A 215 4.38 -22.43 20.15
N ARG A 216 5.65 -22.59 19.71
CA ARG A 216 6.52 -21.45 19.38
C ARG A 216 5.95 -20.63 18.24
N GLU A 217 5.49 -21.27 17.17
CA GLU A 217 4.94 -20.54 16.02
C GLU A 217 3.59 -19.89 16.33
N ALA A 218 2.69 -20.58 17.03
CA ALA A 218 1.41 -20.01 17.46
C ALA A 218 1.61 -18.76 18.34
N ARG A 219 2.64 -18.75 19.21
CA ARG A 219 2.96 -17.58 20.06
C ARG A 219 3.55 -16.39 19.30
N LYS A 220 4.20 -16.62 18.16
CA LYS A 220 4.77 -15.52 17.35
C LYS A 220 3.67 -14.68 16.70
N ASN A 221 2.71 -15.34 16.05
CA ASN A 221 1.60 -14.63 15.41
C ASN A 221 0.39 -15.54 15.11
N LEU A 222 -0.61 -15.53 16.00
CA LEU A 222 -1.90 -16.22 15.78
C LEU A 222 -2.70 -15.62 14.60
N ALA A 223 -2.59 -14.31 14.37
CA ALA A 223 -3.38 -13.62 13.35
C ALA A 223 -3.01 -14.10 11.94
N THR A 224 -1.74 -14.47 11.71
CA THR A 224 -1.30 -15.06 10.44
C THR A 224 -2.03 -16.37 10.12
N CYS A 225 -2.29 -17.22 11.11
CA CYS A 225 -3.05 -18.46 10.90
C CYS A 225 -4.55 -18.18 10.65
N GLN A 226 -5.10 -17.14 11.29
CA GLN A 226 -6.50 -16.74 11.15
C GLN A 226 -6.84 -16.13 9.80
N ALA A 227 -5.84 -15.69 9.02
CA ALA A 227 -6.04 -15.24 7.64
C ALA A 227 -6.66 -16.33 6.75
N CYS A 228 -6.37 -17.61 7.05
CA CYS A 228 -6.93 -18.78 6.37
C CYS A 228 -7.92 -19.57 7.24
N HIS A 229 -7.76 -19.55 8.57
CA HIS A 229 -8.66 -20.18 9.55
C HIS A 229 -9.38 -19.14 10.42
N PRO A 230 -10.28 -18.31 9.85
CA PRO A 230 -10.85 -17.15 10.54
C PRO A 230 -11.70 -17.54 11.76
N GLU A 231 -12.34 -18.71 11.70
CA GLU A 231 -13.22 -19.21 12.75
C GLU A 231 -12.48 -19.89 13.91
N GLY A 232 -11.15 -20.02 13.82
CA GLY A 232 -10.33 -20.73 14.80
C GLY A 232 -10.76 -22.19 15.00
N ASP A 233 -11.55 -22.74 14.08
CA ASP A 233 -12.14 -24.08 14.12
C ASP A 233 -11.07 -25.15 14.27
N ILE A 234 -9.93 -24.97 13.60
CA ILE A 234 -8.77 -25.86 13.72
C ILE A 234 -8.12 -25.82 15.11
N CYS A 235 -8.05 -24.64 15.74
CA CYS A 235 -7.47 -24.45 17.06
C CYS A 235 -8.40 -25.02 18.15
N LEU A 236 -9.71 -24.83 18.00
CA LEU A 236 -10.73 -25.23 18.97
C LEU A 236 -10.90 -26.76 19.07
N LYS A 237 -10.45 -27.52 18.07
CA LYS A 237 -10.35 -28.99 18.19
C LYS A 237 -9.45 -29.40 19.35
N CYS A 238 -8.41 -28.62 19.65
CA CYS A 238 -7.45 -28.96 20.71
C CYS A 238 -7.56 -28.03 21.93
N HIS A 239 -7.70 -26.72 21.73
CA HIS A 239 -7.53 -25.69 22.77
C HIS A 239 -8.83 -25.09 23.33
N SER A 240 -9.99 -25.69 23.04
CA SER A 240 -11.27 -25.19 23.54
C SER A 240 -11.50 -25.54 25.01
N ALA A 241 -12.05 -24.59 25.78
CA ALA A 241 -12.49 -24.83 27.15
C ALA A 241 -13.78 -25.67 27.22
N ARG A 242 -14.56 -25.73 26.13
CA ARG A 242 -15.91 -26.35 26.10
C ARG A 242 -15.92 -27.69 25.37
N ALA A 243 -15.08 -27.86 24.36
CA ALA A 243 -15.09 -29.01 23.46
C ALA A 243 -13.66 -29.47 23.10
N GLY A 244 -13.53 -30.56 22.35
CA GLY A 244 -12.25 -31.02 21.85
C GLY A 244 -11.32 -31.61 22.92
N LEU A 245 -10.01 -31.52 22.72
CA LEU A 245 -8.99 -32.11 23.61
C LEU A 245 -8.71 -31.31 24.89
N ARG A 246 -9.26 -30.09 25.01
CA ARG A 246 -9.13 -29.21 26.19
C ARG A 246 -7.68 -28.97 26.65
N VAL A 247 -6.75 -28.95 25.70
CA VAL A 247 -5.34 -28.65 25.95
C VAL A 247 -5.23 -27.17 26.28
N ASN A 248 -4.71 -26.82 27.45
CA ASN A 248 -4.50 -25.43 27.80
C ASN A 248 -3.45 -24.78 26.86
N PRO A 249 -3.82 -23.74 26.08
CA PRO A 249 -2.86 -23.06 25.20
C PRO A 249 -1.88 -22.16 25.97
N HIS A 250 -2.18 -21.84 27.23
CA HIS A 250 -1.33 -20.99 28.06
C HIS A 250 -0.22 -21.80 28.73
N PRO A 251 0.96 -21.18 28.96
CA PRO A 251 2.02 -21.83 29.70
C PRO A 251 1.64 -22.04 31.17
N ALA A 252 2.39 -22.88 31.88
CA ALA A 252 2.09 -23.22 33.28
C ALA A 252 2.12 -21.98 34.21
N ASP A 253 2.96 -20.99 33.91
CA ASP A 253 3.13 -19.72 34.63
C ASP A 253 2.15 -18.62 34.15
N TRP A 254 1.08 -18.97 33.44
CA TRP A 254 0.11 -18.00 32.91
C TRP A 254 -0.42 -17.02 33.96
N GLY A 255 -0.64 -17.51 35.19
CA GLY A 255 -1.10 -16.70 36.33
C GLY A 255 -0.23 -15.47 36.58
N ASP A 256 1.08 -15.61 36.39
CA ASP A 256 2.08 -14.58 36.69
C ASP A 256 2.25 -13.60 35.53
N ILE A 257 2.03 -14.06 34.29
CA ILE A 257 2.28 -13.25 33.10
C ILE A 257 1.03 -12.59 32.51
N LYS A 258 -0.18 -13.08 32.82
CA LYS A 258 -1.44 -12.62 32.18
C LYS A 258 -1.66 -11.11 32.29
N GLY A 259 -1.40 -10.52 33.47
CA GLY A 259 -1.66 -9.09 33.69
C GLY A 259 -0.70 -8.19 32.91
N ARG A 260 0.54 -8.63 32.70
CA ARG A 260 1.52 -7.93 31.86
C ARG A 260 1.10 -7.96 30.40
N LEU A 261 0.68 -9.13 29.91
CA LEU A 261 0.26 -9.31 28.51
C LEU A 261 -1.04 -8.54 28.20
N ASP A 262 -1.99 -8.56 29.13
CA ASP A 262 -3.24 -7.78 29.01
C ASP A 262 -2.97 -6.27 28.88
N ARG A 263 -2.10 -5.72 29.72
CA ARG A 263 -1.68 -4.31 29.60
C ARG A 263 -0.95 -4.03 28.28
N ALA A 264 -0.05 -4.92 27.86
CA ALA A 264 0.70 -4.77 26.62
C ALA A 264 -0.21 -4.82 25.38
N SER A 265 -1.30 -5.59 25.41
CA SER A 265 -2.28 -5.68 24.32
C SER A 265 -3.45 -4.69 24.46
N SER A 266 -3.51 -3.91 25.54
CA SER A 266 -4.68 -3.09 25.90
C SER A 266 -5.97 -3.91 25.97
N GLY A 267 -5.90 -5.11 26.56
CA GLY A 267 -7.03 -6.04 26.70
C GLY A 267 -7.47 -6.70 25.40
N LYS A 268 -6.80 -6.45 24.27
CA LYS A 268 -7.15 -7.04 22.99
C LYS A 268 -6.74 -8.52 22.98
N THR A 269 -7.74 -9.38 22.83
CA THR A 269 -7.59 -10.82 22.69
C THR A 269 -8.47 -11.33 21.54
N CYS A 270 -8.23 -12.54 21.08
CA CYS A 270 -9.06 -13.14 20.05
C CYS A 270 -10.43 -13.52 20.63
N ARG A 271 -11.50 -12.88 20.12
CA ARG A 271 -12.91 -13.11 20.51
C ARG A 271 -13.41 -14.56 20.38
N ARG A 272 -12.67 -15.39 19.66
CA ARG A 272 -12.99 -16.81 19.47
C ARG A 272 -12.44 -17.68 20.60
N CYS A 273 -11.35 -17.24 21.23
CA CYS A 273 -10.68 -17.92 22.34
C CYS A 273 -11.05 -17.31 23.70
N HIS A 274 -11.34 -16.00 23.74
CA HIS A 274 -11.63 -15.20 24.94
C HIS A 274 -12.86 -14.33 24.71
#